data_AF-M2RHT6-F1
#
_entry.id   AF-M2RHT6-F1
#
_cell.length_a   1.000
_cell.length_b   1.000
_cell.length_c   1.000
_cell.angle_alpha   90.00
_cell.angle_beta   90.00
_cell.angle_gamma   90.00
#
_symmetry.space_group_name_H-M   'P 1'
#
loop_
_entity.id
_entity.type
_entity.pdbx_description
1 polymer ?
#
loop_
_entity_poly.entity_id
_entity_poly.type
_entity_poly.pdbx_seq_one_letter_code
_entity_poly.pdbx_strand_id
1 'polypeptide(L)'
;MSSRPFVTIYDGITGEAEKTPVRLPAVFLAPIRGDVVHFVYRNQSKNTRQPEGVSTEAGKQHSAISWGTGRAVARIPRISGSGSGRNGTRSFW
;
A
#
# COMPACT_ATOMS: atom_id res chain seq x y z
N MET A 1 17.41 -37.86 4.47
CA MET A 1 16.12 -38.22 5.10
C MET A 1 16.19 -37.81 6.57
N SER A 2 15.51 -36.71 6.96
CA SER A 2 15.48 -36.29 8.37
C SER A 2 14.45 -37.13 9.12
N SER A 3 14.84 -37.72 10.26
CA SER A 3 13.92 -38.52 11.07
C SER A 3 12.88 -37.59 11.74
N ARG A 4 11.63 -38.06 11.83
CA ARG A 4 10.54 -37.35 12.52
C ARG A 4 10.50 -37.83 13.98
N PRO A 5 10.96 -37.05 14.96
CA PRO A 5 10.97 -37.45 16.37
C PRO A 5 9.55 -37.57 16.93
N PHE A 6 9.42 -38.27 18.06
CA PHE A 6 8.22 -38.27 18.87
C PHE A 6 8.23 -37.05 19.80
N VAL A 7 7.08 -36.40 19.95
CA VAL A 7 6.88 -35.20 20.77
C VAL A 7 5.83 -35.52 21.83
N THR A 8 6.05 -35.02 23.05
CA THR A 8 5.12 -35.12 24.18
C THR A 8 4.06 -34.05 24.09
N ILE A 9 2.81 -34.42 24.33
CA ILE A 9 1.70 -33.48 24.47
C ILE A 9 1.61 -33.10 25.94
N TYR A 10 1.45 -31.81 26.22
CA TYR A 10 1.22 -31.31 27.58
C TYR A 10 -0.24 -30.86 27.67
N ASP A 11 -0.90 -31.19 28.78
CA ASP A 11 -2.22 -30.65 29.07
C ASP A 11 -2.12 -29.15 29.38
N GLY A 12 -2.97 -28.35 28.72
CA GLY A 12 -2.90 -26.89 28.75
C GLY A 12 -3.33 -26.26 30.07
N ILE A 13 -3.94 -27.06 30.97
CA ILE A 13 -4.45 -26.60 32.27
C ILE A 13 -3.60 -27.13 33.42
N THR A 14 -3.28 -28.42 33.41
CA THR A 14 -2.52 -29.06 34.51
C THR A 14 -1.01 -29.04 34.30
N GLY A 15 -0.54 -28.86 33.06
CA GLY A 15 0.89 -28.93 32.72
C GLY A 15 1.47 -30.34 32.77
N GLU A 16 0.64 -31.36 33.00
CA GLU A 16 1.07 -32.75 33.02
C GLU A 16 1.35 -33.27 31.60
N ALA A 17 2.36 -34.13 31.46
CA ALA A 17 2.71 -34.74 30.20
C ALA A 17 1.77 -35.94 29.90
N GLU A 18 1.14 -35.92 28.74
CA GLU A 18 0.33 -37.02 28.26
C GLU A 18 1.20 -38.22 27.89
N LYS A 19 0.71 -39.43 28.21
CA LYS A 19 1.48 -40.67 28.07
C LYS A 19 1.65 -41.14 26.63
N THR A 20 0.81 -40.67 25.71
CA THR A 20 0.82 -41.05 24.29
C THR A 20 1.61 -40.04 23.46
N PRO A 21 2.86 -40.35 23.08
CA PRO A 21 3.64 -39.43 22.25
C PRO A 21 3.14 -39.43 20.80
N VAL A 22 3.10 -38.24 20.19
CA VAL A 22 2.71 -38.07 18.78
C VAL A 22 3.94 -37.80 17.93
N ARG A 23 3.97 -38.36 16.73
CA ARG A 23 5.07 -38.17 15.78
C ARG A 23 5.02 -36.77 15.17
N LEU A 24 6.14 -36.03 15.23
CA LEU A 24 6.26 -34.68 14.67
C LEU A 24 5.73 -34.65 13.22
N PRO A 25 4.75 -33.81 12.86
CA PRO A 25 4.24 -33.69 11.49
C PRO A 25 5.34 -33.36 10.47
N ALA A 26 5.18 -33.84 9.23
CA ALA A 26 6.18 -33.65 8.19
C ALA A 26 6.42 -32.18 7.81
N VAL A 27 5.42 -31.30 8.02
CA VAL A 27 5.50 -29.86 7.71
C VAL A 27 6.62 -29.15 8.48
N PHE A 28 6.95 -29.60 9.69
CA PHE A 28 8.01 -29.01 10.50
C PHE A 28 9.43 -29.33 9.99
N LEU A 29 9.57 -30.29 9.06
CA LEU A 29 10.82 -30.60 8.38
C LEU A 29 10.93 -29.91 7.01
N ALA A 30 9.95 -29.10 6.63
CA ALA A 30 9.97 -28.38 5.36
C ALA A 30 11.17 -27.40 5.32
N PRO A 31 11.83 -27.23 4.16
CA PRO A 31 12.94 -26.30 4.03
C PRO A 31 12.48 -24.87 4.27
N ILE A 32 13.19 -24.15 5.14
CA ILE A 32 12.88 -22.76 5.46
C ILE A 32 13.43 -21.87 4.35
N ARG A 33 12.53 -21.32 3.54
CA ARG A 33 12.85 -20.39 2.43
C ARG A 33 12.35 -18.98 2.75
N GLY A 34 13.18 -18.20 3.43
CA GLY A 34 12.84 -16.82 3.81
C GLY A 34 12.57 -15.90 2.61
N ASP A 35 13.26 -16.15 1.49
CA ASP A 35 13.04 -15.48 0.20
C ASP A 35 11.60 -15.66 -0.30
N VAL A 36 11.10 -16.90 -0.30
CA VAL A 36 9.75 -17.25 -0.74
C VAL A 36 8.70 -16.70 0.21
N VAL A 37 8.92 -16.83 1.53
CA VAL A 37 8.00 -16.30 2.55
C VAL A 37 7.84 -14.79 2.37
N HIS A 38 8.95 -14.05 2.24
CA HIS A 38 8.88 -12.60 2.02
C HIS A 38 8.26 -12.23 0.68
N PHE A 39 8.52 -12.98 -0.38
CA PHE A 39 7.92 -12.74 -1.69
C PHE A 39 6.39 -12.89 -1.66
N VAL A 40 5.90 -14.00 -1.12
CA VAL A 40 4.46 -14.28 -1.01
C VAL A 40 3.79 -13.26 -0.09
N TYR A 41 4.35 -13.03 1.10
CA TYR A 41 3.81 -12.05 2.05
C TYR A 41 3.67 -10.66 1.44
N ARG A 42 4.71 -10.16 0.77
CA ARG A 42 4.70 -8.82 0.17
C ARG A 42 3.60 -8.69 -0.90
N ASN A 43 3.40 -9.71 -1.72
CA ASN A 43 2.39 -9.69 -2.76
C ASN A 43 0.99 -9.82 -2.18
N GLN A 44 0.79 -10.71 -1.21
CA GLN A 44 -0.51 -10.91 -0.59
C GLN A 44 -0.95 -9.72 0.26
N SER A 45 0.00 -9.06 0.94
CA SER A 45 -0.23 -7.82 1.69
C SER A 45 -0.66 -6.65 0.81
N LYS A 46 -0.34 -6.66 -0.49
CA LYS A 46 -0.82 -5.63 -1.42
C LYS A 46 -2.31 -5.74 -1.72
N ASN A 47 -2.89 -6.94 -1.64
CA ASN A 47 -4.25 -7.20 -2.08
C ASN A 47 -5.33 -6.60 -1.17
N THR A 48 -4.99 -6.30 0.10
CA THR A 48 -5.94 -5.70 1.05
C THR A 48 -5.96 -4.17 1.02
N ARG A 49 -5.08 -3.54 0.23
CA ARG A 49 -4.99 -2.08 0.15
C ARG A 49 -6.22 -1.52 -0.56
N GLN A 50 -6.72 -0.40 -0.05
CA GLN A 50 -7.75 0.38 -0.73
C GLN A 50 -7.09 1.35 -1.73
N PRO A 51 -7.66 1.53 -2.93
CA PRO A 51 -7.15 2.51 -3.87
C PRO A 51 -7.37 3.92 -3.32
N GLU A 52 -6.35 4.75 -3.45
CA GLU A 52 -6.40 6.18 -3.13
C GLU A 52 -5.93 6.99 -4.34
N GLY A 53 -6.49 8.17 -4.52
CA GLY A 53 -6.18 9.02 -5.66
C GLY A 53 -6.73 10.43 -5.50
N VAL A 54 -6.16 11.36 -6.26
CA VAL A 54 -6.68 12.74 -6.37
C VAL A 54 -7.87 12.78 -7.33
N SER A 55 -8.76 13.76 -7.15
CA SER A 55 -9.86 13.99 -8.09
C SER A 55 -9.33 14.29 -9.49
N THR A 56 -9.94 13.71 -10.52
CA THR A 56 -9.61 13.98 -11.93
C THR A 56 -9.79 15.45 -12.33
N GLU A 57 -10.68 16.15 -11.62
CA GLU A 57 -10.99 17.57 -11.80
C GLU A 57 -10.16 18.49 -10.91
N ALA A 58 -9.27 17.94 -10.06
CA ALA A 58 -8.41 18.75 -9.22
C ALA A 58 -7.55 19.67 -10.10
N GLY A 59 -7.69 20.98 -9.89
CA GLY A 59 -7.00 22.00 -10.69
C GLY A 59 -7.73 22.44 -11.97
N LYS A 60 -8.79 21.76 -12.42
CA LYS A 60 -9.48 22.09 -13.69
C LYS A 60 -10.82 22.81 -13.53
N GLN A 61 -11.28 23.00 -12.29
CA GLN A 61 -12.58 23.60 -11.97
C GLN A 61 -12.65 25.13 -12.15
N HIS A 62 -11.81 25.72 -13.01
CA HIS A 62 -11.82 27.15 -13.29
C HIS A 62 -11.48 27.43 -14.74
N SER A 63 -12.12 28.47 -15.30
CA SER A 63 -11.81 28.93 -16.65
C SER A 63 -10.57 29.82 -16.62
N ALA A 64 -9.57 29.41 -17.39
CA ALA A 64 -8.33 30.14 -17.55
C ALA A 64 -7.87 30.17 -18.99
N ILE A 65 -7.28 31.31 -19.39
CA ILE A 65 -6.69 31.48 -20.72
C ILE A 65 -5.32 32.13 -20.60
N SER A 66 -4.41 31.78 -21.50
CA SER A 66 -3.14 32.50 -21.63
C SER A 66 -3.38 33.87 -22.25
N TRP A 67 -2.76 34.91 -21.69
CA TRP A 67 -2.85 36.27 -22.23
C TRP A 67 -1.85 36.57 -23.34
N GLY A 68 -1.04 35.59 -23.74
CA GLY A 68 -0.03 35.78 -24.79
C GLY A 68 1.06 36.78 -24.40
N THR A 69 1.62 37.46 -25.38
CA THR A 69 2.67 38.48 -25.22
C THR A 69 2.08 39.88 -25.01
N GLY A 70 2.92 40.86 -24.66
CA GLY A 70 2.53 42.29 -24.64
C GLY A 70 1.99 42.82 -23.30
N ARG A 71 2.04 42.02 -22.23
CA ARG A 71 1.60 42.43 -20.88
C ARG A 71 2.70 42.39 -19.81
N ALA A 72 3.96 42.21 -20.21
CA ALA A 72 5.13 42.06 -19.32
C ALA A 72 4.96 41.00 -18.21
N VAL A 73 4.21 39.92 -18.49
CA VAL A 73 4.09 38.76 -17.59
C VAL A 73 4.21 37.44 -18.35
N ALA A 74 4.58 36.37 -17.67
CA ALA A 74 4.71 35.03 -18.24
C ALA A 74 3.39 34.51 -18.87
N ARG A 75 3.53 33.72 -19.94
CA ARG A 75 2.46 33.23 -20.85
C ARG A 75 1.61 32.08 -20.28
N ILE A 76 1.51 31.96 -18.96
CA ILE A 76 0.77 30.88 -18.29
C ILE A 76 -0.72 31.21 -18.30
N PRO A 77 -1.64 30.22 -18.40
CA PRO A 77 -3.06 30.47 -18.24
C PRO A 77 -3.39 31.20 -16.94
N ARG A 78 -4.29 32.17 -17.01
CA ARG A 78 -4.73 32.97 -15.86
C ARG A 78 -6.24 32.88 -15.67
N ILE A 79 -6.64 32.88 -14.41
CA ILE A 79 -8.06 32.84 -14.02
C ILE A 79 -8.76 34.09 -14.54
N SER A 80 -9.86 33.89 -15.26
CA SER A 80 -10.66 34.96 -15.85
C SER A 80 -11.47 35.74 -14.80
N GLY A 81 -12.05 36.88 -15.19
CA GLY A 81 -12.90 37.73 -14.35
C GLY A 81 -12.19 38.91 -13.69
N SER A 82 -12.88 39.58 -12.76
CA SER A 82 -12.41 40.75 -11.99
C SER A 82 -13.04 40.78 -10.59
N GLY A 83 -12.56 41.67 -9.71
CA GLY A 83 -13.20 41.96 -8.42
C GLY A 83 -12.77 41.08 -7.23
N SER A 84 -11.93 40.06 -7.45
CA SER A 84 -11.32 39.27 -6.37
C SER A 84 -9.80 39.17 -6.52
N GLY A 85 -9.08 38.90 -5.42
CA GLY A 85 -7.62 38.68 -5.45
C GLY A 85 -7.18 37.43 -6.24
N ARG A 86 -8.13 36.57 -6.64
CA ARG A 86 -7.87 35.36 -7.43
C ARG A 86 -7.81 35.65 -8.93
N ASN A 87 -8.41 36.74 -9.40
CA ASN A 87 -8.46 37.06 -10.83
C ASN A 87 -7.07 37.45 -11.37
N GLY A 88 -6.73 36.99 -12.58
CA GLY A 88 -5.40 37.24 -13.17
C GLY A 88 -4.25 36.45 -12.53
N THR A 89 -4.52 35.65 -11.49
CA THR A 89 -3.53 34.73 -10.91
C THR A 89 -3.27 33.54 -11.82
N ARG A 90 -2.13 32.88 -11.60
CA ARG A 90 -1.69 31.72 -12.37
C ARG A 90 -2.61 30.51 -12.14
N SER A 91 -2.88 29.79 -13.21
CA SER A 91 -3.72 28.59 -13.26
C SER A 91 -3.14 27.57 -14.23
N PHE A 92 -3.54 26.32 -14.08
CA PHE A 92 -3.10 25.20 -14.92
C PHE A 92 -4.27 24.25 -15.17
N TRP A 93 -4.13 23.42 -16.21
CA TRP A 93 -5.00 22.26 -16.44
C TRP A 93 -4.30 20.98 -15.96
#